data_AF-A0A1Y3BKT8-F1
#
_entry.id   AF-A0A1Y3BKT8-F1
#
_cell.length_a   1.000
_cell.length_b   1.000
_cell.length_c   1.000
_cell.angle_alpha   90.00
_cell.angle_beta   90.00
_cell.angle_gamma   90.00
#
_symmetry.space_group_name_H-M   'P 1'
#
loop_
_entity.id
_entity.type
_entity.pdbx_description
1 polymer ?
#
loop_
_entity_poly.entity_id
_entity_poly.type
_entity_poly.pdbx_seq_one_letter_code
_entity_poly.pdbx_strand_id
1 'polypeptide(L)'
;MKFMKIKGAKKKKWVHLTSLPCSYRGKYNMDNCETSEEIGERYGDEIKQIIQDAHDKGRQIAAFIHESMISCGGQILLPENYLKNVYKHVREAGGVCIADEVQVGFGRTGKMWAFQYQNVVPD
;
A
#
# COMPACT_ATOMS: atom_id res chain seq x y z
N MET A 1 -9.69 -9.72 -4.23
CA MET A 1 -9.16 -9.80 -2.84
C MET A 1 -9.78 -10.96 -2.06
N LYS A 2 -8.98 -11.68 -1.25
CA LYS A 2 -9.27 -12.99 -0.63
C LYS A 2 -10.56 -13.06 0.20
N PHE A 3 -10.93 -11.99 0.90
CA PHE A 3 -12.13 -11.94 1.76
C PHE A 3 -13.45 -12.03 1.02
N MET A 4 -13.53 -11.51 -0.21
CA MET A 4 -14.76 -11.55 -1.01
C MET A 4 -15.06 -12.95 -1.57
N LYS A 5 -14.07 -13.85 -1.53
CA LYS A 5 -14.21 -15.22 -2.06
C LYS A 5 -14.52 -16.25 -0.97
N ILE A 6 -14.48 -15.88 0.32
CA ILE A 6 -14.78 -16.78 1.44
C ILE A 6 -16.25 -16.57 1.83
N LYS A 7 -17.08 -17.59 1.60
CA LYS A 7 -18.52 -17.56 1.91
C LYS A 7 -18.72 -17.25 3.41
N GLY A 8 -19.41 -16.16 3.72
CA GLY A 8 -19.70 -15.72 5.09
C GLY A 8 -18.67 -14.79 5.74
N ALA A 9 -17.49 -14.58 5.12
CA ALA A 9 -16.51 -13.63 5.64
C ALA A 9 -16.91 -12.18 5.33
N LYS A 10 -17.16 -11.38 6.36
CA LYS A 10 -17.41 -9.94 6.22
C LYS A 10 -16.16 -9.16 6.61
N LYS A 11 -15.78 -8.18 5.77
CA LYS A 11 -14.74 -7.19 6.09
C LYS A 11 -15.12 -6.51 7.42
N LYS A 12 -14.20 -6.55 8.40
CA LYS A 12 -14.40 -5.86 9.69
C LYS A 12 -14.41 -4.35 9.47
N LYS A 13 -15.17 -3.61 10.28
CA LYS A 13 -15.31 -2.14 10.16
C LYS A 13 -13.97 -1.41 10.30
N TRP A 14 -13.00 -1.97 11.03
CA TRP A 14 -11.66 -1.44 11.28
C TRP A 14 -10.57 -1.90 10.33
N VAL A 15 -10.92 -2.70 9.34
CA VAL A 15 -10.01 -2.97 8.24
C VAL A 15 -10.42 -2.07 7.10
N HIS A 16 -9.49 -1.28 6.59
CA HIS A 16 -9.68 -0.46 5.39
C HIS A 16 -8.91 -1.15 4.26
N LEU A 17 -9.49 -1.18 3.06
CA LEU A 17 -8.88 -1.83 1.90
C LEU A 17 -8.64 -0.73 0.88
N THR A 18 -7.50 -0.81 0.21
CA THR A 18 -7.02 0.16 -0.76
C THR A 18 -7.00 -0.52 -2.12
N SER A 19 -6.96 0.27 -3.19
CA SER A 19 -6.72 -0.28 -4.52
C SER A 19 -5.32 -0.89 -4.61
N LEU A 20 -5.15 -1.89 -5.47
CA LEU A 20 -3.87 -2.55 -5.71
C LEU A 20 -2.96 -1.61 -6.52
N PRO A 21 -1.80 -1.18 -6.01
CA PRO A 21 -0.91 -0.25 -6.70
C PRO A 21 -0.16 -0.95 -7.83
N CYS A 22 -0.84 -1.23 -8.94
CA CYS A 22 -0.31 -1.94 -10.10
C CYS A 22 -0.32 -1.05 -11.34
N SER A 23 0.86 -0.72 -11.86
CA SER A 23 1.02 0.13 -13.04
C SER A 23 0.56 -0.51 -14.36
N TYR A 24 0.25 -1.81 -14.37
CA TYR A 24 -0.22 -2.52 -15.57
C TYR A 24 -1.74 -2.77 -15.60
N ARG A 25 -2.31 -3.37 -14.54
CA ARG A 25 -3.76 -3.72 -14.49
C ARG A 25 -4.50 -3.07 -13.32
N GLY A 26 -3.88 -2.11 -12.65
CA GLY A 26 -4.50 -1.38 -11.55
C GLY A 26 -5.47 -0.30 -12.04
N LYS A 27 -6.12 0.37 -11.08
CA LYS A 27 -7.02 1.51 -11.31
C LYS A 27 -6.30 2.70 -11.98
N TYR A 28 -5.12 3.02 -11.46
CA TYR A 28 -4.16 3.94 -12.07
C TYR A 28 -3.02 3.10 -12.68
N ASN A 29 -2.72 3.31 -13.95
CA ASN A 29 -1.81 2.48 -14.73
C ASN A 29 -1.24 3.28 -15.92
N MET A 30 -0.33 2.67 -16.68
CA MET A 30 0.34 3.33 -17.82
C MET A 30 -0.58 3.66 -19.01
N ASP A 31 -1.81 3.13 -19.04
CA ASP A 31 -2.79 3.51 -20.07
C ASP A 31 -3.50 4.84 -19.73
N ASN A 32 -3.45 5.28 -18.45
CA ASN A 32 -4.20 6.44 -17.97
C ASN A 32 -3.39 7.41 -17.08
N CYS A 33 -2.08 7.20 -16.95
CA CYS A 33 -1.11 8.06 -16.26
C CYS A 33 0.17 8.14 -17.12
N GLU A 34 0.89 9.24 -17.01
CA GLU A 34 2.09 9.48 -17.83
C GLU A 34 3.34 8.85 -17.21
N THR A 35 3.44 8.84 -15.88
CA THR A 35 4.65 8.42 -15.16
C THR A 35 4.36 7.46 -14.00
N SER A 36 5.39 6.74 -13.57
CA SER A 36 5.30 5.82 -12.42
C SER A 36 5.04 6.59 -11.11
N GLU A 37 5.62 7.77 -11.00
CA GLU A 37 5.47 8.70 -9.89
C GLU A 37 4.02 9.19 -9.79
N GLU A 38 3.39 9.59 -10.91
CA GLU A 38 1.98 9.98 -10.92
C GLU A 38 1.08 8.83 -10.45
N ILE A 39 1.34 7.60 -10.92
CA ILE A 39 0.62 6.42 -10.46
C ILE A 39 0.79 6.24 -8.95
N GLY A 40 2.02 6.38 -8.44
CA GLY A 40 2.35 6.26 -7.02
C GLY A 40 1.66 7.32 -6.16
N GLU A 41 1.61 8.56 -6.63
CA GLU A 41 0.90 9.67 -5.99
C GLU A 41 -0.61 9.42 -5.92
N ARG A 42 -1.24 9.04 -7.04
CA ARG A 42 -2.69 8.77 -7.07
C ARG A 42 -3.11 7.63 -6.14
N TYR A 43 -2.33 6.55 -6.05
CA TYR A 43 -2.59 5.51 -5.06
C TYR A 43 -2.29 5.96 -3.62
N GLY A 44 -1.30 6.83 -3.42
CA GLY A 44 -1.02 7.44 -2.12
C GLY A 44 -2.17 8.32 -1.62
N ASP A 45 -2.77 9.11 -2.52
CA ASP A 45 -3.91 9.98 -2.23
C ASP A 45 -5.17 9.18 -1.83
N GLU A 46 -5.36 7.96 -2.36
CA GLU A 46 -6.44 7.08 -1.86
C GLU A 46 -6.27 6.76 -0.38
N ILE A 47 -5.03 6.57 0.09
CA ILE A 47 -4.76 6.32 1.51
C ILE A 47 -5.11 7.56 2.32
N LYS A 48 -4.71 8.74 1.86
CA LYS A 48 -5.06 10.01 2.50
C LYS A 48 -6.58 10.17 2.63
N GLN A 49 -7.34 9.86 1.58
CA GLN A 49 -8.80 9.90 1.63
C GLN A 49 -9.38 8.89 2.63
N ILE A 50 -8.85 7.66 2.66
CA ILE A 50 -9.29 6.63 3.62
C ILE A 50 -9.02 7.06 5.07
N ILE A 51 -7.88 7.69 5.33
CA ILE A 51 -7.52 8.25 6.63
C ILE A 51 -8.53 9.34 7.03
N GLN A 52 -8.79 10.30 6.13
CA GLN A 52 -9.76 11.37 6.37
C GLN A 52 -11.16 10.82 6.66
N ASP A 53 -11.65 9.88 5.84
CA ASP A 53 -12.95 9.23 6.03
C ASP A 53 -13.05 8.49 7.37
N ALA A 54 -11.94 7.97 7.90
CA ALA A 54 -11.90 7.34 9.20
C ALA A 54 -11.97 8.38 10.32
N HIS A 55 -11.21 9.47 10.19
CA HIS A 55 -11.19 10.58 11.15
C HIS A 55 -12.54 11.28 11.24
N ASP A 56 -13.20 11.53 10.11
CA ASP A 56 -14.55 12.13 10.06
C ASP A 56 -15.60 11.29 10.79
N LYS A 57 -15.34 9.98 10.93
CA LYS A 57 -16.19 9.03 11.68
C LYS A 57 -15.76 8.89 13.14
N GLY A 58 -14.88 9.75 13.64
CA GLY A 58 -14.35 9.72 15.01
C GLY A 58 -13.40 8.55 15.28
N ARG A 59 -12.71 8.04 14.26
CA ARG A 59 -11.81 6.89 14.35
C ARG A 59 -10.38 7.32 14.12
N GLN A 60 -9.44 6.48 14.53
CA GLN A 60 -8.01 6.73 14.36
C GLN A 60 -7.37 5.58 13.58
N ILE A 61 -6.24 5.85 12.94
CA ILE A 61 -5.49 4.88 12.15
C ILE A 61 -4.33 4.36 13.00
N ALA A 62 -4.36 3.06 13.31
CA ALA A 62 -3.30 2.44 14.10
C ALA A 62 -2.08 2.09 13.24
N ALA A 63 -2.31 1.45 12.08
CA ALA A 63 -1.23 0.98 11.23
C ALA A 63 -1.66 0.85 9.77
N PHE A 64 -0.68 0.99 8.89
CA PHE A 64 -0.71 0.54 7.50
C PHE A 64 0.21 -0.67 7.36
N ILE A 65 -0.25 -1.72 6.68
CA ILE A 65 0.54 -2.92 6.39
C ILE A 65 0.49 -3.22 4.90
N HIS A 66 1.65 -3.49 4.31
CA HIS A 66 1.77 -3.77 2.88
C HIS A 66 3.02 -4.62 2.57
N GLU A 67 2.91 -5.56 1.63
CA GLU A 67 4.06 -6.30 1.09
C GLU A 67 4.95 -5.33 0.30
N SER A 68 6.26 -5.28 0.59
CA SER A 68 7.16 -4.34 -0.11
C SER A 68 7.22 -4.58 -1.62
N MET A 69 6.97 -5.82 -2.06
CA MET A 69 6.55 -6.18 -3.42
C MET A 69 5.51 -7.29 -3.31
N ILE A 70 4.44 -7.17 -4.08
CA ILE A 70 3.24 -7.98 -3.87
C ILE A 70 3.41 -9.33 -4.55
N SER A 71 3.57 -10.40 -3.76
CA SER A 71 3.86 -11.74 -4.28
C SER A 71 2.60 -12.39 -4.86
N CYS A 72 1.66 -12.79 -4.00
CA CYS A 72 0.44 -13.49 -4.43
C CYS A 72 -0.52 -12.62 -5.26
N GLY A 73 -0.32 -11.31 -5.27
CA GLY A 73 -1.06 -10.37 -6.12
C GLY A 73 -0.59 -10.33 -7.57
N GLY A 74 0.53 -10.98 -7.91
CA GLY A 74 1.04 -11.09 -9.27
C GLY A 74 2.45 -10.57 -9.49
N GLN A 75 3.33 -10.66 -8.47
CA GLN A 75 4.72 -10.18 -8.55
C GLN A 75 4.82 -8.69 -8.95
N ILE A 76 4.11 -7.84 -8.21
CA ILE A 76 3.93 -6.44 -8.57
C ILE A 76 5.04 -5.59 -7.93
N LEU A 77 5.79 -4.90 -8.77
CA LEU A 77 6.64 -3.78 -8.39
C LEU A 77 5.77 -2.56 -8.10
N LEU A 78 6.07 -1.90 -6.98
CA LEU A 78 5.33 -0.71 -6.59
C LEU A 78 5.72 0.47 -7.50
N PRO A 79 4.75 1.33 -7.87
CA PRO A 79 5.04 2.57 -8.55
C PRO A 79 6.03 3.42 -7.74
N GLU A 80 6.72 4.32 -8.43
CA GLU A 80 7.72 5.16 -7.79
C GLU A 80 7.11 6.04 -6.70
N ASN A 81 7.84 6.20 -5.60
CA ASN A 81 7.44 6.97 -4.42
C ASN A 81 6.12 6.55 -3.73
N TYR A 82 5.48 5.45 -4.12
CA TYR A 82 4.22 5.01 -3.51
C TYR A 82 4.34 4.83 -1.98
N LEU A 83 5.26 3.99 -1.50
CA LEU A 83 5.40 3.79 -0.05
C LEU A 83 5.85 5.05 0.67
N LYS A 84 6.67 5.90 0.02
CA LYS A 84 7.12 7.17 0.60
C LYS A 84 5.95 8.10 0.88
N ASN A 85 5.02 8.23 -0.08
CA ASN A 85 3.81 9.04 0.07
C ASN A 85 2.86 8.44 1.11
N VAL A 86 2.64 7.12 1.07
CA VAL A 86 1.78 6.44 2.04
C VAL A 86 2.31 6.59 3.47
N TYR A 87 3.60 6.37 3.70
CA TYR A 87 4.19 6.45 5.03
C TYR A 87 4.10 7.86 5.60
N LYS A 88 4.27 8.88 4.76
CA LYS A 88 4.03 10.28 5.15
C LYS A 88 2.61 10.46 5.69
N HIS A 89 1.59 10.07 4.94
CA HIS A 89 0.19 10.27 5.34
C HIS A 89 -0.19 9.47 6.59
N VAL A 90 0.29 8.22 6.70
CA VAL A 90 0.00 7.36 7.86
C VAL A 90 0.64 7.92 9.13
N ARG A 91 1.89 8.40 9.05
CA ARG A 91 2.58 9.03 10.18
C ARG A 91 1.98 10.37 10.57
N GLU A 92 1.57 11.19 9.60
CA GLU A 92 0.81 12.44 9.86
C GLU A 92 -0.51 12.15 10.60
N ALA A 93 -1.10 10.98 10.40
CA ALA A 93 -2.30 10.52 11.10
C ALA A 93 -2.03 9.84 12.45
N GLY A 94 -0.76 9.73 12.88
CA GLY A 94 -0.35 9.08 14.13
C GLY A 94 -0.27 7.55 14.07
N GLY A 95 -0.36 6.95 12.89
CA GLY A 95 -0.22 5.51 12.69
C GLY A 95 1.21 5.06 12.39
N VAL A 96 1.44 3.74 12.42
CA VAL A 96 2.73 3.10 12.08
C VAL A 96 2.69 2.38 10.72
N CYS A 97 3.86 2.19 10.12
CA CYS A 97 4.04 1.64 8.79
C CYS A 97 4.77 0.30 8.83
N ILE A 98 4.05 -0.79 8.53
CA ILE A 98 4.56 -2.17 8.55
C ILE A 98 4.87 -2.61 7.11
N ALA A 99 6.14 -2.91 6.85
CA ALA A 99 6.56 -3.60 5.62
C ALA A 99 6.54 -5.12 5.82
N ASP A 100 5.71 -5.82 5.07
CA ASP A 100 5.71 -7.27 5.04
C ASP A 100 6.78 -7.77 4.04
N GLU A 101 7.85 -8.33 4.59
CA GLU A 101 9.01 -8.87 3.87
C GLU A 101 9.04 -10.41 3.89
N VAL A 102 7.96 -11.09 4.30
CA VAL A 102 7.94 -12.56 4.49
C VAL A 102 8.35 -13.31 3.22
N GLN A 103 7.97 -12.82 2.03
CA GLN A 103 8.30 -13.44 0.75
C GLN A 103 9.53 -12.84 0.06
N VAL A 104 9.84 -11.56 0.36
CA VAL A 104 10.72 -10.71 -0.47
C VAL A 104 11.96 -10.19 0.25
N GLY A 105 12.11 -10.48 1.54
CA GLY A 105 13.28 -10.13 2.33
C GLY A 105 14.50 -11.03 2.06
N PHE A 106 15.54 -10.83 2.87
CA PHE A 106 16.78 -11.63 2.87
C PHE A 106 17.46 -11.74 1.50
N GLY A 107 17.55 -10.64 0.76
CA GLY A 107 18.33 -10.64 -0.49
C GLY A 107 17.60 -11.20 -1.72
N ARG A 108 16.36 -11.72 -1.57
CA ARG A 108 15.56 -12.32 -2.66
C ARG A 108 15.52 -11.46 -3.93
N THR A 109 15.60 -10.15 -3.75
CA THR A 109 15.28 -9.15 -4.76
C THR A 109 16.52 -8.41 -5.24
N GLY A 110 17.70 -8.73 -4.70
CA GLY A 110 18.96 -8.02 -4.92
C GLY A 110 19.27 -6.96 -3.85
N LYS A 111 18.30 -6.59 -3.02
CA LYS A 111 18.47 -5.79 -1.80
C LYS A 111 18.22 -6.66 -0.57
N MET A 112 18.82 -6.31 0.57
CA MET A 112 18.59 -7.06 1.83
C MET A 112 17.10 -7.06 2.18
N TRP A 113 16.43 -5.93 1.99
CA TRP A 113 14.99 -5.75 2.17
C TRP A 113 14.37 -5.07 0.95
N ALA A 114 13.21 -5.52 0.50
CA ALA A 114 12.57 -5.00 -0.69
C ALA A 114 12.09 -3.54 -0.53
N PHE A 115 11.70 -3.10 0.67
CA PHE A 115 11.29 -1.70 0.89
C PHE A 115 12.38 -0.68 0.52
N GLN A 116 13.65 -1.11 0.47
CA GLN A 116 14.79 -0.25 0.11
C GLN A 116 14.66 0.29 -1.32
N TYR A 117 13.95 -0.40 -2.22
CA TYR A 117 13.65 0.10 -3.56
C TYR A 117 12.76 1.35 -3.55
N GLN A 118 11.99 1.56 -2.49
CA GLN A 118 11.11 2.72 -2.33
C GLN A 118 11.76 3.83 -1.49
N ASN A 119 13.03 3.66 -1.09
CA ASN A 119 13.79 4.61 -0.26
C ASN A 119 13.06 5.01 1.04
N VAL A 120 12.40 4.03 1.68
CA VAL A 120 11.68 4.22 2.96
C VAL A 120 12.32 3.40 4.09
N VAL A 121 11.98 3.77 5.32
CA VAL A 121 12.26 2.98 6.53
C VAL A 121 10.92 2.70 7.20
N PRO A 122 10.48 1.43 7.32
CA PRO A 122 9.30 1.04 8.10
C PRO A 122 9.49 1.33 9.60
N ASP A 123 8.39 1.33 10.35
CA ASP A 123 8.40 1.48 11.83
C ASP A 123 8.50 0.11 12.51
#